data_AF-A0AAX3X004-F1
#
_entry.id   AF-A0AAX3X004-F1
#
_cell.length_a   1.000
_cell.length_b   1.000
_cell.length_c   1.000
_cell.angle_alpha   90.00
_cell.angle_beta   90.00
_cell.angle_gamma   90.00
#
_symmetry.space_group_name_H-M   'P 1'
#
loop_
_entity.id
_entity.type
_entity.pdbx_description
1 polymer ?
#
loop_
_entity_poly.entity_id
_entity_poly.type
_entity_poly.pdbx_seq_one_letter_code
_entity_poly.pdbx_strand_id
1 'polypeptide(L)'
;MNLPELAQNLKALGYPVAYSHFKSAQAPPFICYLVVDGDTFSADNKVLSKINYVDIELYVINKDLSAEKKIEDMLNENELPWSYDEIFIRDEGVFKCTYSITLIN
;
A
#
# COMPACT_ATOMS: atom_id res chain seq x y z
N MET A 1 6.94 -0.87 -11.84
CA MET A 1 6.27 0.24 -11.13
C MET A 1 7.19 0.76 -10.04
N ASN A 2 7.32 2.08 -9.91
CA ASN A 2 8.03 2.74 -8.80
C ASN A 2 7.06 3.35 -7.76
N LEU A 3 7.59 3.85 -6.65
CA LEU A 3 6.78 4.37 -5.53
C LEU A 3 5.91 5.58 -5.92
N PRO A 4 6.39 6.58 -6.71
CA PRO A 4 5.52 7.63 -7.26
C PRO A 4 4.37 7.13 -8.14
N GLU A 5 4.61 6.14 -9.00
CA GLU A 5 3.57 5.53 -9.86
C GLU A 5 2.52 4.80 -9.01
N LEU A 6 2.96 4.04 -8.00
CA LEU A 6 2.05 3.41 -7.04
C LEU A 6 1.13 4.45 -6.38
N ALA A 7 1.70 5.56 -5.93
CA ALA A 7 0.94 6.63 -5.29
C ALA A 7 -0.10 7.26 -6.22
N GLN A 8 0.19 7.37 -7.52
CA GLN A 8 -0.76 7.86 -8.52
C GLN A 8 -1.90 6.86 -8.75
N ASN A 9 -1.57 5.57 -8.89
CA ASN A 9 -2.55 4.51 -9.06
C ASN A 9 -3.50 4.39 -7.85
N LEU A 10 -2.96 4.47 -6.63
CA LEU A 10 -3.77 4.46 -5.41
C LEU A 10 -4.72 5.67 -5.35
N LYS A 11 -4.26 6.87 -5.74
CA LYS A 11 -5.12 8.06 -5.79
C LYS A 11 -6.23 7.94 -6.83
N ALA A 12 -5.97 7.25 -7.94
CA ALA A 12 -6.97 7.02 -8.99
C ALA A 12 -8.15 6.16 -8.51
N LEU A 13 -8.01 5.41 -7.41
CA LEU A 13 -9.10 4.62 -6.81
C LEU A 13 -10.21 5.47 -6.16
N GLY A 14 -9.97 6.77 -5.98
CA GLY A 14 -10.94 7.72 -5.45
C GLY A 14 -10.94 7.86 -3.93
N TYR A 15 -9.91 7.38 -3.24
CA TYR A 15 -9.76 7.51 -1.78
C TYR A 15 -8.73 8.58 -1.43
N PRO A 16 -8.82 9.21 -0.24
CA PRO A 16 -7.69 9.94 0.33
C PRO A 16 -6.48 9.01 0.45
N VAL A 17 -5.32 9.43 -0.04
CA VAL A 17 -4.07 8.65 0.00
C VAL A 17 -2.94 9.48 0.60
N ALA A 18 -2.22 8.91 1.56
CA ALA A 18 -1.01 9.50 2.12
C ALA A 18 0.13 8.48 2.21
N TYR A 19 1.37 8.99 2.19
CA TYR A 19 2.53 8.17 2.52
C TYR A 19 2.68 8.10 4.04
N SER A 20 2.68 6.89 4.61
CA SER A 20 2.74 6.57 6.05
C SER A 20 1.60 7.12 6.91
N HIS A 21 1.27 8.41 6.83
CA HIS A 21 0.27 9.05 7.70
C HIS A 21 -0.27 10.35 7.10
N PHE A 22 -1.46 10.74 7.53
CA PHE A 22 -2.03 12.06 7.29
C PHE A 22 -1.57 13.05 8.37
N LYS A 23 -1.39 14.33 8.03
CA LYS A 23 -1.03 15.39 8.99
C LYS A 23 -2.18 15.79 9.92
N SER A 24 -3.39 15.45 9.53
CA SER A 24 -4.63 15.70 10.27
C SER A 24 -5.44 14.42 10.32
N ALA A 25 -6.34 14.32 11.30
CA ALA A 25 -7.27 13.20 11.38
C ALA A 25 -8.05 13.05 10.07
N GLN A 26 -8.16 11.81 9.59
CA GLN A 26 -8.82 11.47 8.34
C GLN A 26 -9.96 10.50 8.65
N ALA A 27 -11.15 10.80 8.12
CA ALA A 27 -12.27 9.87 8.22
C ALA A 27 -12.08 8.70 7.24
N PRO A 28 -12.26 7.43 7.66
CA PRO A 28 -12.32 6.29 6.76
C PRO A 28 -13.47 6.41 5.74
N PRO A 29 -13.34 5.85 4.52
CA PRO A 29 -12.20 5.07 4.03
C PRO A 29 -11.02 5.95 3.60
N PHE A 30 -9.80 5.54 3.94
CA PHE A 30 -8.56 6.14 3.44
C PHE A 30 -7.47 5.09 3.27
N ILE A 31 -6.45 5.42 2.47
CA ILE A 31 -5.31 4.55 2.20
C ILE A 31 -4.03 5.22 2.71
N CYS A 32 -3.23 4.47 3.45
CA CYS A 32 -1.82 4.79 3.67
C CYS A 32 -0.98 3.80 2.87
N TYR A 33 0.18 4.25 2.37
CA TYR A 33 1.18 3.33 1.82
C TYR A 33 2.56 3.71 2.36
N LEU A 34 3.40 2.73 2.62
CA LEU A 34 4.70 2.97 3.23
C LEU A 34 5.69 1.86 2.88
N VAL A 35 6.96 2.25 2.74
CA VAL A 35 8.06 1.28 2.66
C VAL A 35 8.30 0.75 4.06
N VAL A 36 8.15 -0.55 4.25
CA VAL A 36 8.35 -1.23 5.54
C VAL A 36 9.75 -1.84 5.66
N ASP A 37 10.34 -2.20 4.53
CA ASP A 37 11.70 -2.71 4.45
C ASP A 37 12.25 -2.53 3.02
N GLY A 38 13.53 -2.79 2.79
CA GLY A 38 14.11 -2.75 1.46
C GLY A 38 15.44 -3.45 1.36
N ASP A 39 15.81 -3.79 0.13
CA ASP A 39 17.06 -4.47 -0.19
C ASP A 39 17.67 -3.87 -1.47
N THR A 40 18.88 -4.29 -1.81
CA THR A 40 19.57 -3.89 -3.03
C THR A 40 20.20 -5.09 -3.71
N PHE A 41 20.00 -5.18 -5.02
CA PHE A 41 20.81 -6.07 -5.84
C PHE A 41 22.08 -5.32 -6.28
N SER A 42 23.25 -5.86 -5.94
CA SER A 42 24.54 -5.20 -6.17
C SER A 42 25.55 -6.12 -6.86
N ALA A 43 26.37 -5.55 -7.75
CA ALA A 43 27.50 -6.20 -8.38
C ALA A 43 28.65 -5.19 -8.58
N ASP A 44 29.90 -5.65 -8.61
CA ASP A 44 31.08 -4.80 -8.84
C ASP A 44 31.17 -3.57 -7.91
N ASN A 45 30.80 -3.74 -6.63
CA ASN A 45 30.71 -2.67 -5.63
C ASN A 45 29.75 -1.52 -6.01
N LYS A 46 28.73 -1.81 -6.83
CA LYS A 46 27.68 -0.87 -7.23
C LYS A 46 26.30 -1.49 -7.03
N VAL A 47 25.37 -0.68 -6.55
CA VAL A 47 23.94 -1.04 -6.53
C VAL A 47 23.41 -0.98 -7.95
N LEU A 48 22.85 -2.09 -8.43
CA LEU A 48 22.24 -2.21 -9.76
C LEU A 48 20.73 -2.00 -9.71
N SER A 49 20.08 -2.42 -8.64
CA SER A 49 18.64 -2.25 -8.46
C SER A 49 18.28 -2.12 -6.98
N LYS A 50 17.23 -1.33 -6.71
CA LYS A 50 16.66 -1.15 -5.38
C LYS A 50 15.33 -1.90 -5.28
N ILE A 51 15.20 -2.71 -4.24
CA ILE A 51 13.99 -3.42 -3.88
C ILE A 51 13.36 -2.68 -2.69
N ASN A 52 12.07 -2.37 -2.78
CA ASN A 52 11.31 -1.84 -1.64
C ASN A 52 10.16 -2.80 -1.34
N TYR A 53 10.04 -3.20 -0.09
CA TYR A 53 8.86 -3.89 0.44
C TYR A 53 7.89 -2.82 0.92
N VAL A 54 6.68 -2.82 0.36
CA VAL A 54 5.70 -1.76 0.55
C VAL A 54 4.41 -2.37 1.07
N ASP A 55 3.90 -1.79 2.15
CA ASP A 55 2.55 -2.05 2.63
C ASP A 55 1.60 -0.98 2.09
N ILE A 56 0.44 -1.44 1.64
CA ILE A 56 -0.72 -0.61 1.28
C ILE A 56 -1.80 -0.93 2.32
N GLU A 57 -2.10 0.04 3.16
CA GLU A 57 -3.04 -0.09 4.27
C GLU A 57 -4.34 0.63 3.94
N LEU A 58 -5.43 -0.12 3.83
CA LEU A 58 -6.80 0.40 3.71
C LEU A 58 -7.45 0.42 5.10
N TYR A 59 -7.88 1.60 5.54
CA TYR A 59 -8.60 1.78 6.80
C TYR A 59 -10.09 1.99 6.52
N VAL A 60 -10.96 1.17 7.12
CA VAL A 60 -12.43 1.21 6.95
C VAL A 60 -13.17 0.97 8.27
N ILE A 61 -14.34 1.57 8.46
CA ILE A 61 -15.17 1.36 9.68
C ILE A 61 -15.81 -0.03 9.67
N ASN A 62 -16.36 -0.42 8.53
CA ASN A 62 -16.96 -1.73 8.31
C ASN A 62 -16.22 -2.42 7.17
N LYS A 63 -16.23 -3.75 7.15
CA LYS A 63 -15.68 -4.54 6.05
C LYS A 63 -16.24 -4.05 4.71
N ASP A 64 -15.36 -3.63 3.81
CA ASP A 64 -15.70 -3.05 2.51
C ASP A 64 -15.01 -3.83 1.39
N LEU A 65 -15.67 -4.91 0.97
CA LEU A 65 -15.19 -5.77 -0.12
C LEU A 65 -15.07 -5.03 -1.46
N SER A 66 -15.77 -3.91 -1.65
CA SER A 66 -15.66 -3.12 -2.87
C SER A 66 -14.38 -2.29 -2.88
N ALA A 67 -14.04 -1.67 -1.75
CA ALA A 67 -12.78 -0.93 -1.61
C ALA A 67 -11.56 -1.86 -1.71
N GLU A 68 -11.62 -3.02 -1.07
CA GLU A 68 -10.58 -4.07 -1.15
C GLU A 68 -10.39 -4.53 -2.60
N LYS A 69 -11.49 -4.88 -3.28
CA LYS A 69 -11.44 -5.31 -4.68
C LYS A 69 -10.82 -4.27 -5.61
N LYS A 70 -11.03 -2.97 -5.39
CA LYS A 70 -10.38 -1.92 -6.20
C LYS A 70 -8.85 -1.92 -6.04
N ILE A 71 -8.34 -2.19 -4.84
CA ILE A 71 -6.90 -2.31 -4.61
C ILE A 71 -6.38 -3.57 -5.30
N GLU A 72 -7.06 -4.70 -5.11
CA GLU A 72 -6.69 -5.98 -5.73
C GLU A 72 -6.68 -5.91 -7.26
N ASP A 73 -7.72 -5.33 -7.87
CA ASP A 73 -7.81 -5.16 -9.32
C ASP A 73 -6.66 -4.27 -9.82
N MET A 74 -6.37 -3.15 -9.14
CA MET A 74 -5.23 -2.29 -9.49
C MET A 74 -3.89 -3.03 -9.39
N LEU A 75 -3.67 -3.81 -8.33
CA LEU A 75 -2.44 -4.60 -8.17
C LEU A 75 -2.30 -5.65 -9.28
N ASN A 76 -3.39 -6.36 -9.59
CA ASN A 76 -3.42 -7.40 -10.62
C ASN A 76 -3.19 -6.81 -12.03
N GLU A 77 -3.83 -5.68 -12.35
CA GLU A 77 -3.65 -4.96 -13.63
C GLU A 77 -2.21 -4.47 -13.84
N ASN A 78 -1.49 -4.22 -12.75
CA ASN A 78 -0.09 -3.80 -12.78
C ASN A 78 0.91 -4.95 -12.57
N GLU A 79 0.43 -6.20 -12.59
CA GLU A 79 1.23 -7.41 -12.40
C GLU A 79 2.07 -7.37 -11.11
N LEU A 80 1.48 -6.85 -10.02
CA LEU A 80 2.10 -6.77 -8.70
C LEU A 80 1.62 -7.93 -7.83
N PRO A 81 2.45 -8.96 -7.57
CA PRO A 81 2.11 -9.99 -6.61
C PRO A 81 1.96 -9.38 -5.21
N TRP A 82 0.96 -9.84 -4.46
CA TRP A 82 0.63 -9.32 -3.14
C TRP A 82 0.31 -10.44 -2.16
N SER A 83 0.58 -10.17 -0.88
CA SER A 83 0.02 -10.91 0.26
C SER A 83 -0.92 -10.02 1.04
N TYR A 84 -1.80 -10.62 1.84
CA TYR A 84 -2.85 -9.92 2.56
C TYR A 84 -2.88 -10.30 4.04
N ASP A 85 -3.04 -9.29 4.89
CA ASP A 85 -3.44 -9.44 6.29
C ASP A 85 -4.52 -8.42 6.67
N GLU A 86 -5.25 -8.71 7.73
CA GLU A 86 -6.25 -7.81 8.27
C GLU A 86 -6.22 -7.83 9.80
N ILE A 87 -6.35 -6.64 10.39
CA ILE A 87 -6.56 -6.48 11.83
C ILE A 87 -7.70 -5.50 12.12
N PHE A 88 -8.39 -5.71 13.25
CA PHE A 88 -9.31 -4.73 13.80
C PHE A 88 -8.62 -3.93 14.91
N ILE A 89 -8.44 -2.63 14.69
CA ILE A 89 -7.84 -1.69 15.65
C ILE A 89 -8.95 -1.23 16.60
N ARG A 90 -9.08 -1.93 17.73
CA ARG A 90 -10.20 -1.73 18.68
C ARG A 90 -10.36 -0.29 19.17
N ASP A 91 -9.26 0.37 19.50
CA ASP A 91 -9.27 1.73 20.06
C ASP A 91 -9.73 2.78 19.05
N GLU A 92 -9.51 2.51 17.76
CA GLU A 92 -9.91 3.38 16.64
C GLU A 92 -11.25 2.95 16.01
N GLY A 93 -11.73 1.73 16.31
CA GLY A 93 -12.97 1.19 15.76
C GLY A 93 -12.93 0.96 14.25
N VAL A 94 -11.74 0.65 13.69
CA VAL A 94 -11.54 0.45 12.24
C VAL A 94 -10.86 -0.88 11.94
N PHE A 95 -11.16 -1.43 10.77
CA PHE A 95 -10.36 -2.47 10.14
C PHE A 95 -9.20 -1.83 9.40
N LYS A 96 -8.02 -2.42 9.53
CA LYS A 96 -6.85 -2.16 8.70
C LYS A 96 -6.59 -3.40 7.85
N CYS A 97 -6.84 -3.29 6.56
CA CYS A 97 -6.51 -4.30 5.56
C CYS A 97 -5.16 -3.95 4.93
N THR A 98 -4.17 -4.83 5.04
CA THR A 98 -2.81 -4.59 4.54
C THR A 98 -2.56 -5.46 3.32
N TYR A 99 -2.13 -4.84 2.23
CA TYR A 99 -1.60 -5.53 1.05
C TYR A 99 -0.10 -5.27 0.98
N SER A 100 0.71 -6.31 1.15
CA SER A 100 2.18 -6.21 1.06
C SER A 100 2.65 -6.59 -0.34
N ILE A 101 3.45 -5.72 -0.95
CA ILE A 101 3.99 -5.87 -2.31
C ILE A 101 5.50 -5.63 -2.33
N THR A 102 6.14 -6.08 -3.41
CA THR A 102 7.55 -5.79 -3.70
C THR A 102 7.64 -4.90 -4.94
N LEU A 103 8.32 -3.75 -4.81
CA LEU A 103 8.66 -2.88 -5.93
C LEU A 103 10.16 -2.97 -6.24
N ILE A 104 10.50 -3.32 -7.47
CA ILE A 104 11.88 -3.42 -7.95
C ILE A 104 12.14 -2.26 -8.92
N ASN A 105 13.15 -1.45 -8.62
CA ASN A 105 13.57 -0.26 -9.39
C ASN A 105 15.00 -0.38 -9.90
#